data_AF-A0A917RU54-F1
#
_entry.id   AF-A0A917RU54-F1
#
_cell.length_a   1.000
_cell.length_b   1.000
_cell.length_c   1.000
_cell.angle_alpha   90.00
_cell.angle_beta   90.00
_cell.angle_gamma   90.00
#
_symmetry.space_group_name_H-M   'P 1'
#
loop_
_entity.id
_entity.type
_entity.pdbx_description
1 polymer ?
#
loop_
_entity_poly.entity_id
_entity_poly.type
_entity_poly.pdbx_seq_one_letter_code
_entity_poly.pdbx_strand_id
1 'polypeptide(L)'
;MPESDLITIGTFARSCGITASALRFYDDSGLLAPAGVDETTGYRYYAPAQVDRAVTIRRLRDIDMPLDGIARVLAADPHDAARLIDQHMTRLVERTQQARRTAEVVKTTLGEPSGWWVATVRGPVLAAAVEQILAATGTDPDLPVLAGVRLEVTPESLTLTATDRYRLSTRTLVPEQAGSPDWAATVDGADLSAALPEIRGAHLLDIEAGERNVRFRTPEGAARGCRTLTGPFPDHHSLLAALPEARTHVVVSKQELMGALEQQRARYLRLTVAADSLAVSSTTEQPVTALSALVNGPPGDLVFGFTILYPAVATAIGPDVRLDIGGPIDPMVVRSADHGDLTTLAMPADPAIIDAENGSPS
;
A
#
# COMPACT_ATOMS: atom_id res chain seq x y z
N MET A 1 57.41 20.66 1.89
CA MET A 1 56.37 20.22 0.94
C MET A 1 56.02 21.43 0.09
N PRO A 2 55.85 21.31 -1.25
CA PRO A 2 55.87 22.48 -2.11
C PRO A 2 54.61 23.32 -1.91
N GLU A 3 54.81 24.62 -1.80
CA GLU A 3 53.85 25.70 -1.54
C GLU A 3 52.94 26.03 -2.74
N SER A 4 52.88 25.15 -3.76
CA SER A 4 52.45 25.51 -5.12
C SER A 4 51.08 25.04 -5.59
N ASP A 5 50.26 24.39 -4.75
CA ASP A 5 48.91 23.91 -5.13
C ASP A 5 47.77 24.55 -4.34
N LEU A 6 48.02 25.71 -3.73
CA LEU A 6 47.00 26.46 -3.00
C LEU A 6 45.99 27.12 -3.96
N ILE A 7 44.71 26.82 -3.75
CA ILE A 7 43.60 27.27 -4.57
C ILE A 7 42.99 28.54 -3.97
N THR A 8 42.77 29.56 -4.79
CA THR A 8 42.08 30.79 -4.37
C THR A 8 40.65 30.50 -3.91
N ILE A 9 40.15 31.23 -2.91
CA ILE A 9 38.79 31.05 -2.36
C ILE A 9 37.71 31.00 -3.45
N GLY A 10 37.80 31.83 -4.50
CA GLY A 10 36.83 31.82 -5.61
C GLY A 10 36.89 30.57 -6.49
N THR A 11 38.07 30.01 -6.68
CA THR A 11 38.25 28.77 -7.45
C THR A 11 37.81 27.55 -6.64
N PHE A 12 38.15 27.52 -5.35
CA PHE A 12 37.74 26.47 -4.42
C PHE A 12 36.21 26.48 -4.18
N ALA A 13 35.62 27.67 -4.04
CA ALA A 13 34.17 27.87 -4.00
C ALA A 13 33.47 27.20 -5.19
N ARG A 14 33.94 27.46 -6.41
CA ARG A 14 33.37 26.88 -7.63
C ARG A 14 33.52 25.36 -7.69
N SER A 15 34.68 24.81 -7.32
CA SER A 15 34.90 23.36 -7.36
C SER A 15 34.02 22.59 -6.38
N CYS A 16 33.70 23.17 -5.23
CA CYS A 16 32.85 22.55 -4.21
C CYS A 16 31.35 22.94 -4.37
N GLY A 17 31.05 23.88 -5.27
CA GLY A 17 29.74 24.52 -5.44
C GLY A 17 29.24 25.20 -4.16
N ILE A 18 30.14 25.86 -3.45
CA ILE A 18 29.88 26.65 -2.24
C ILE A 18 30.18 28.11 -2.58
N THR A 19 29.48 29.07 -2.00
CA THR A 19 29.80 30.49 -2.23
C THR A 19 31.06 30.90 -1.46
N ALA A 20 31.84 31.85 -1.99
CA ALA A 20 33.00 32.39 -1.28
C ALA A 20 32.63 33.10 0.03
N SER A 21 31.36 33.54 0.19
CA SER A 21 30.85 34.05 1.46
C SER A 21 30.65 32.94 2.49
N ALA A 22 30.05 31.82 2.07
CA ALA A 22 29.86 30.65 2.95
C ALA A 22 31.21 30.05 3.41
N LEU A 23 32.24 30.04 2.56
CA LEU A 23 33.59 29.61 2.96
C LEU A 23 34.21 30.50 4.04
N ARG A 24 34.02 31.82 3.97
CA ARG A 24 34.46 32.75 5.03
C ARG A 24 33.71 32.47 6.33
N PHE A 25 32.40 32.23 6.22
CA PHE A 25 31.58 31.89 7.37
C PHE A 25 31.96 30.54 8.01
N TYR A 26 32.36 29.54 7.21
CA TYR A 26 32.86 28.26 7.73
C TYR A 26 34.25 28.36 8.37
N ASP A 27 35.08 29.27 7.88
CA ASP A 27 36.34 29.63 8.54
C ASP A 27 36.06 30.29 9.91
N ASP A 28 35.22 31.33 9.93
CA ASP A 28 34.88 32.06 11.16
C ASP A 28 34.21 31.16 12.23
N SER A 29 33.47 30.13 11.79
CA SER A 29 32.84 29.12 12.68
C SER A 29 33.74 27.92 13.00
N GLY A 30 34.97 27.87 12.47
CA GLY A 30 35.93 26.79 12.71
C GLY A 30 35.60 25.47 12.00
N LEU A 31 34.58 25.44 11.14
CA LEU A 31 34.19 24.26 10.38
C LEU A 31 35.18 23.94 9.25
N LEU A 32 35.71 24.96 8.59
CA LEU A 32 36.67 24.83 7.50
C LEU A 32 37.63 26.03 7.45
N ALA A 33 38.72 25.95 8.22
CA ALA A 33 39.80 26.93 8.17
C ALA A 33 40.54 26.90 6.82
N PRO A 34 40.96 28.04 6.27
CA PRO A 34 41.80 28.10 5.08
C PRO A 34 43.17 27.46 5.37
N ALA A 35 43.80 26.89 4.34
CA ALA A 35 45.16 26.36 4.43
C ALA A 35 46.20 27.48 4.56
N GLY A 36 45.89 28.69 4.12
CA GLY A 36 46.70 29.87 4.31
C GLY A 36 45.90 31.16 4.14
N VAL A 37 46.30 32.19 4.87
CA VAL A 37 45.78 33.55 4.71
C VAL A 37 46.97 34.46 4.42
N ASP A 38 46.91 35.20 3.32
CA ASP A 38 47.91 36.22 3.00
C ASP A 38 47.90 37.31 4.07
N GLU A 39 49.04 37.51 4.75
CA GLU A 39 49.19 38.45 5.87
C GLU A 39 49.01 39.92 5.46
N THR A 40 49.22 40.24 4.19
CA THR A 40 49.17 41.62 3.66
C THR A 40 47.81 41.94 3.07
N THR A 41 47.21 40.99 2.34
CA THR A 41 45.95 41.21 1.62
C THR A 41 44.73 40.60 2.30
N GLY A 42 44.93 39.72 3.30
CA GLY A 42 43.86 38.95 3.95
C GLY A 42 43.22 37.91 3.04
N TYR A 43 43.83 37.61 1.88
CA TYR A 43 43.28 36.70 0.90
C TYR A 43 43.42 35.24 1.36
N ARG A 44 42.33 34.46 1.22
CA ARG A 44 42.24 33.08 1.71
C ARG A 44 42.55 32.07 0.61
N TYR A 45 43.36 31.10 0.98
CA TYR A 45 43.78 29.99 0.14
C TYR A 45 43.41 28.66 0.79
N TYR A 46 42.98 27.71 -0.03
CA TYR A 46 42.56 26.37 0.38
C TYR A 46 43.37 25.31 -0.34
N ALA A 47 43.63 24.19 0.31
CA ALA A 47 44.32 23.05 -0.30
C ALA A 47 43.32 22.13 -1.04
N PRO A 48 43.73 21.43 -2.11
CA PRO A 48 42.89 20.46 -2.81
C PRO A 48 42.34 19.37 -1.88
N ALA A 49 43.11 18.95 -0.86
CA ALA A 49 42.69 17.97 0.13
C ALA A 49 41.49 18.43 1.00
N GLN A 50 41.15 19.72 1.00
CA GLN A 50 40.01 20.25 1.77
C GLN A 50 38.68 20.13 1.02
N VAL A 51 38.68 19.71 -0.26
CA VAL A 51 37.48 19.62 -1.10
C VAL A 51 36.44 18.66 -0.50
N ASP A 52 36.84 17.45 -0.10
CA ASP A 52 35.89 16.45 0.43
C ASP A 52 35.21 16.93 1.71
N ARG A 53 35.97 17.61 2.58
CA ARG A 53 35.41 18.22 3.79
C ARG A 53 34.40 19.32 3.44
N ALA A 54 34.72 20.19 2.49
CA ALA A 54 33.84 21.25 2.05
C ALA A 54 32.53 20.69 1.43
N VAL A 55 32.64 19.69 0.55
CA VAL A 55 31.48 19.01 -0.06
C VAL A 55 30.63 18.33 1.00
N THR A 56 31.24 17.70 2.00
CA THR A 56 30.53 17.08 3.12
C THR A 56 29.74 18.11 3.93
N ILE A 57 30.35 19.24 4.30
CA ILE A 57 29.66 20.34 4.98
C ILE A 57 28.44 20.80 4.17
N ARG A 58 28.60 20.99 2.86
CA ARG A 58 27.52 21.40 1.97
C ARG A 58 26.37 20.37 1.97
N ARG A 59 26.66 19.08 1.78
CA ARG A 59 25.63 18.03 1.76
C ARG A 59 24.88 17.92 3.09
N LEU A 60 25.57 18.09 4.21
CA LEU A 60 24.93 18.13 5.53
C LEU A 60 24.05 19.37 5.69
N ARG A 61 24.44 20.52 5.11
CA ARG A 61 23.58 21.70 5.05
C ARG A 61 22.36 21.53 4.15
N ASP A 62 22.47 20.77 3.06
CA ASP A 62 21.35 20.49 2.15
C ASP A 62 20.24 19.66 2.84
N ILE A 63 20.57 18.91 3.92
CA ILE A 63 19.61 18.22 4.79
C ILE A 63 19.27 19.03 6.07
N ASP A 64 19.44 20.35 6.02
CA ASP A 64 19.15 21.28 7.12
C ASP A 64 19.89 20.99 8.44
N MET A 65 21.05 20.31 8.39
CA MET A 65 21.84 20.08 9.60
C MET A 65 22.40 21.40 10.14
N PRO A 66 22.22 21.71 11.45
CA PRO A 66 22.79 22.90 12.04
C PRO A 66 24.32 22.75 12.21
N LEU A 67 25.04 23.88 12.26
CA LEU A 67 26.51 23.91 12.19
C LEU A 67 27.20 23.15 13.33
N ASP A 68 26.61 23.18 14.53
CA ASP A 68 27.07 22.42 15.69
C ASP A 68 26.95 20.91 15.45
N GLY A 69 25.87 20.47 14.81
CA GLY A 69 25.69 19.09 14.35
C GLY A 69 26.75 18.70 13.31
N ILE A 70 27.00 19.56 12.33
CA ILE A 70 28.03 19.34 11.31
C ILE A 70 29.42 19.22 11.95
N ALA A 71 29.76 20.10 12.90
CA ALA A 71 31.04 20.04 13.60
C ALA A 71 31.23 18.70 14.33
N ARG A 72 30.18 18.19 14.98
CA ARG A 72 30.20 16.88 15.65
C ARG A 72 30.38 15.73 14.67
N VAL A 73 29.65 15.75 13.54
CA VAL A 73 29.79 14.73 12.48
C VAL A 73 31.21 14.70 11.92
N LEU A 74 31.81 15.88 11.68
CA LEU A 74 33.16 15.99 11.14
C LEU A 74 34.28 15.62 12.13
N ALA A 75 33.97 15.57 13.43
CA ALA A 75 34.91 15.20 14.49
C ALA A 75 34.74 13.74 14.95
N ALA A 76 33.64 13.08 14.58
CA ALA A 76 33.34 11.71 14.94
C ALA A 76 34.02 10.70 14.00
N ASP A 77 34.14 9.45 14.47
CA ASP A 77 34.47 8.33 13.59
C ASP A 77 33.30 8.01 12.63
N PRO A 78 33.51 7.23 11.56
CA PRO A 78 32.48 6.97 10.56
C PRO A 78 31.18 6.36 11.11
N HIS A 79 31.26 5.52 12.15
CA HIS A 79 30.08 4.88 12.71
C HIS A 79 29.25 5.88 13.53
N ASP A 80 29.93 6.67 14.38
CA ASP A 80 29.26 7.72 15.14
C ASP A 80 28.74 8.87 14.27
N ALA A 81 29.46 9.21 13.20
CA ALA A 81 29.03 10.18 12.20
C ALA A 81 27.71 9.76 11.53
N ALA A 82 27.62 8.50 11.08
CA ALA A 82 26.38 7.94 10.51
C ALA A 82 25.22 8.01 11.51
N ARG A 83 25.46 7.59 12.75
CA ARG A 83 24.46 7.63 13.83
C ARG A 83 23.95 9.05 14.12
N LEU A 84 24.83 10.05 14.08
CA LEU A 84 24.44 11.46 14.27
C LEU A 84 23.56 11.98 13.12
N ILE A 85 23.85 11.55 11.89
CA ILE A 85 23.04 11.89 10.72
C ILE A 85 21.66 11.25 10.83
N ASP A 86 21.58 9.96 11.15
CA ASP A 86 20.31 9.25 11.32
C ASP A 86 19.46 9.88 12.43
N GLN A 87 20.07 10.21 13.58
CA GLN A 87 19.38 10.91 14.67
C GLN A 87 18.88 12.30 14.28
N HIS A 88 19.58 13.01 13.39
CA HIS A 88 19.10 14.29 12.85
C HIS A 88 17.91 14.09 11.92
N MET A 89 17.98 13.08 11.03
CA MET A 89 16.88 12.74 10.14
C MET A 89 15.63 12.31 10.90
N THR A 90 15.75 11.45 11.92
CA THR A 90 14.63 11.08 12.80
C THR A 90 13.99 12.31 13.45
N ARG A 91 14.81 13.21 14.01
CA ARG A 91 14.31 14.46 14.62
C ARG A 91 13.63 15.39 13.61
N LEU A 92 14.13 15.48 12.37
CA LEU A 92 13.49 16.26 11.31
C LEU A 92 12.11 15.69 10.97
N VAL A 93 12.00 14.36 10.81
CA VAL A 93 10.73 13.68 10.55
C VAL A 93 9.74 13.91 11.69
N GLU A 94 10.17 13.72 12.94
CA GLU A 94 9.35 13.96 14.13
C GLU A 94 8.86 15.41 14.22
N ARG A 95 9.74 16.40 13.95
CA ARG A 95 9.36 17.82 13.95
C ARG A 95 8.35 18.14 12.85
N THR A 96 8.50 17.57 11.66
CA THR A 96 7.53 17.74 10.57
C THR A 96 6.18 17.13 10.94
N GLN A 97 6.17 15.93 11.52
CA GLN A 97 4.94 15.30 12.02
C GLN A 97 4.27 16.15 13.12
N GLN A 98 5.05 16.66 14.07
CA GLN A 98 4.53 17.52 15.14
C GLN A 98 3.97 18.83 14.59
N ALA A 99 4.67 19.47 13.65
CA ALA A 99 4.22 20.70 13.01
C ALA A 99 2.89 20.48 12.27
N ARG A 100 2.74 19.35 11.56
CA ARG A 100 1.48 18.95 10.93
C ARG A 100 0.36 18.78 11.96
N ARG A 101 0.61 18.05 13.06
CA ARG A 101 -0.39 17.87 14.15
C ARG A 101 -0.84 19.20 14.73
N THR A 102 0.10 20.11 15.01
CA THR A 102 -0.23 21.45 15.53
C THR A 102 -1.02 22.27 14.50
N ALA A 103 -0.65 22.21 13.22
CA ALA A 103 -1.40 22.88 12.17
C ALA A 103 -2.85 22.39 12.10
N GLU A 104 -3.09 21.08 12.25
CA GLU A 104 -4.45 20.53 12.27
C GLU A 104 -5.27 20.99 13.49
N VAL A 105 -4.66 21.08 14.68
CA VAL A 105 -5.33 21.65 15.87
C VAL A 105 -5.72 23.11 15.62
N VAL A 106 -4.83 23.89 14.99
CA VAL A 106 -5.10 25.29 14.66
C VAL A 106 -6.22 25.41 13.62
N LYS A 107 -6.20 24.62 12.53
CA LYS A 107 -7.27 24.60 11.52
C LYS A 107 -8.63 24.24 12.12
N THR A 108 -8.65 23.26 13.02
CA THR A 108 -9.86 22.85 13.75
C THR A 108 -10.39 24.01 14.62
N THR A 109 -9.49 24.73 15.31
CA THR A 109 -9.84 25.91 16.13
C THR A 109 -10.40 27.05 15.26
N LEU A 110 -9.96 27.15 14.01
CA LEU A 110 -10.39 28.16 13.04
C LEU A 110 -11.66 27.79 12.26
N GLY A 111 -12.28 26.62 12.53
CA GLY A 111 -13.58 26.26 11.99
C GLY A 111 -13.59 25.62 10.59
N GLU A 112 -12.44 25.15 10.08
CA GLU A 112 -12.44 24.24 8.93
C GLU A 112 -12.99 22.86 9.37
N PRO A 113 -13.92 22.24 8.62
CA PRO A 113 -14.46 20.93 9.00
C PRO A 113 -13.33 19.91 9.13
N SER A 114 -13.19 19.42 10.37
CA SER A 114 -12.15 18.56 10.90
C SER A 114 -12.15 17.20 10.22
N GLY A 115 -11.10 16.96 9.43
CA GLY A 115 -10.63 15.62 9.14
C GLY A 115 -9.36 15.43 9.95
N TRP A 116 -9.22 14.37 10.72
CA TRP A 116 -7.89 14.03 11.24
C TRP A 116 -7.21 13.09 10.26
N TRP A 117 -5.93 13.33 10.05
CA TRP A 117 -5.10 12.52 9.18
C TRP A 117 -4.99 11.09 9.71
N VAL A 118 -5.23 10.12 8.84
CA VAL A 118 -5.26 8.68 9.14
C VAL A 118 -4.02 7.98 8.61
N ALA A 119 -3.65 8.23 7.36
CA ALA A 119 -2.47 7.63 6.73
C ALA A 119 -2.12 8.36 5.44
N THR A 120 -0.90 8.19 4.97
CA THR A 120 -0.45 8.55 3.62
C THR A 120 -0.14 7.27 2.85
N VAL A 121 -0.63 7.15 1.62
CA VAL A 121 -0.45 5.98 0.75
C VAL A 121 -0.10 6.39 -0.68
N ARG A 122 0.39 5.44 -1.49
CA ARG A 122 0.56 5.64 -2.93
C ARG A 122 -0.77 5.51 -3.65
N GLY A 123 -1.18 6.55 -4.36
CA GLY A 123 -2.48 6.61 -5.03
C GLY A 123 -2.74 5.47 -6.02
N PRO A 124 -1.83 5.16 -6.98
CA PRO A 124 -2.01 4.03 -7.90
C PRO A 124 -2.20 2.67 -7.21
N VAL A 125 -1.50 2.47 -6.08
CA VAL A 125 -1.58 1.22 -5.31
C VAL A 125 -2.92 1.12 -4.59
N LEU A 126 -3.37 2.21 -3.95
CA LEU A 126 -4.69 2.28 -3.33
C LEU A 126 -5.81 2.09 -4.37
N ALA A 127 -5.73 2.75 -5.52
CA ALA A 127 -6.73 2.62 -6.59
C ALA A 127 -6.87 1.16 -7.06
N ALA A 128 -5.74 0.48 -7.31
CA ALA A 128 -5.76 -0.93 -7.70
C ALA A 128 -6.35 -1.83 -6.60
N ALA A 129 -6.01 -1.57 -5.33
CA ALA A 129 -6.58 -2.30 -4.19
C ALA A 129 -8.10 -2.08 -4.08
N VAL A 130 -8.57 -0.84 -4.21
CA VAL A 130 -10.00 -0.51 -4.18
C VAL A 130 -10.74 -1.20 -5.31
N GLU A 131 -10.22 -1.20 -6.54
CA GLU A 131 -10.84 -1.91 -7.68
C GLU A 131 -10.96 -3.42 -7.44
N GLN A 132 -9.92 -4.05 -6.89
CA GLN A 132 -9.94 -5.48 -6.57
C GLN A 132 -10.99 -5.81 -5.51
N ILE A 133 -11.13 -4.96 -4.49
CA ILE A 133 -12.02 -5.18 -3.36
C ILE A 133 -13.47 -4.81 -3.67
N LEU A 134 -13.71 -3.74 -4.45
CA LEU A 134 -15.05 -3.28 -4.81
C LEU A 134 -15.89 -4.36 -5.48
N ALA A 135 -15.26 -5.27 -6.23
CA ALA A 135 -15.95 -6.38 -6.85
C ALA A 135 -16.76 -7.20 -5.83
N ALA A 136 -16.27 -7.33 -4.58
CA ALA A 136 -16.88 -8.14 -3.52
C ALA A 136 -17.91 -7.38 -2.66
N THR A 137 -18.29 -6.16 -3.05
CA THR A 137 -19.39 -5.44 -2.39
C THR A 137 -20.75 -5.99 -2.85
N GLY A 138 -21.74 -5.95 -1.96
CA GLY A 138 -23.11 -6.41 -2.21
C GLY A 138 -24.12 -5.27 -2.20
N THR A 139 -25.32 -5.50 -2.76
CA THR A 139 -26.43 -4.52 -2.77
C THR A 139 -27.62 -5.01 -1.94
N ASP A 140 -27.37 -5.75 -0.87
CA ASP A 140 -28.41 -6.31 0.01
C ASP A 140 -29.17 -5.18 0.73
N PRO A 141 -30.48 -4.98 0.46
CA PRO A 141 -31.27 -3.92 1.09
C PRO A 141 -31.36 -4.04 2.63
N ASP A 142 -31.26 -5.26 3.16
CA ASP A 142 -31.32 -5.53 4.60
C ASP A 142 -29.95 -5.29 5.27
N LEU A 143 -28.86 -5.33 4.50
CA LEU A 143 -27.51 -5.06 4.95
C LEU A 143 -26.81 -3.99 4.09
N PRO A 144 -27.25 -2.72 4.12
CA PRO A 144 -26.67 -1.65 3.29
C PRO A 144 -25.17 -1.43 3.50
N VAL A 145 -24.65 -1.80 4.68
CA VAL A 145 -23.20 -1.71 5.01
C VAL A 145 -22.33 -2.54 4.05
N LEU A 146 -22.89 -3.57 3.41
CA LEU A 146 -22.20 -4.43 2.45
C LEU A 146 -21.97 -3.76 1.08
N ALA A 147 -22.63 -2.64 0.82
CA ALA A 147 -22.34 -1.79 -0.34
C ALA A 147 -21.05 -0.97 -0.15
N GLY A 148 -20.41 -1.07 1.01
CA GLY A 148 -19.18 -0.37 1.33
C GLY A 148 -17.96 -1.28 1.46
N VAL A 149 -16.80 -0.64 1.46
CA VAL A 149 -15.51 -1.25 1.76
C VAL A 149 -15.09 -0.82 3.16
N ARG A 150 -14.80 -1.79 4.02
CA ARG A 150 -14.22 -1.57 5.34
C ARG A 150 -12.75 -1.24 5.19
N LEU A 151 -12.34 -0.07 5.66
CA LEU A 151 -10.96 0.35 5.79
C LEU A 151 -10.56 0.22 7.26
N GLU A 152 -9.43 -0.45 7.50
CA GLU A 152 -8.81 -0.60 8.81
C GLU A 152 -7.35 -0.18 8.70
N VAL A 153 -6.95 0.81 9.50
CA VAL A 153 -5.61 1.39 9.51
C VAL A 153 -4.99 1.16 10.88
N THR A 154 -3.79 0.61 10.85
CA THR A 154 -2.87 0.44 11.98
C THR A 154 -1.54 1.11 11.63
N PRO A 155 -0.60 1.24 12.57
CA PRO A 155 0.74 1.76 12.28
C PRO A 155 1.47 1.01 11.17
N GLU A 156 1.16 -0.28 10.98
CA GLU A 156 1.90 -1.17 10.06
C GLU A 156 1.13 -1.48 8.77
N SER A 157 -0.19 -1.29 8.75
CA SER A 157 -1.02 -1.73 7.62
C SER A 157 -2.28 -0.89 7.40
N LEU A 158 -2.69 -0.80 6.13
CA LEU A 158 -4.02 -0.42 5.69
C LEU A 158 -4.67 -1.66 5.06
N THR A 159 -5.73 -2.16 5.69
CA THR A 159 -6.51 -3.31 5.20
C THR A 159 -7.85 -2.85 4.66
N LEU A 160 -8.20 -3.32 3.46
CA LEU A 160 -9.46 -3.10 2.79
C LEU A 160 -10.23 -4.42 2.75
N THR A 161 -11.46 -4.43 3.24
CA THR A 161 -12.31 -5.62 3.27
C THR A 161 -13.68 -5.32 2.67
N ALA A 162 -14.17 -6.17 1.76
CA ALA A 162 -15.54 -6.12 1.26
C ALA A 162 -16.15 -7.52 1.24
N THR A 163 -17.48 -7.59 1.40
CA THR A 163 -18.21 -8.85 1.36
C THR A 163 -19.65 -8.64 0.87
N ASP A 164 -20.17 -9.65 0.16
CA ASP A 164 -21.54 -9.72 -0.35
C ASP A 164 -22.34 -10.89 0.29
N ARG A 165 -21.86 -11.39 1.44
CA ARG A 165 -22.32 -12.60 2.18
C ARG A 165 -21.86 -13.94 1.61
N TYR A 166 -21.59 -14.02 0.30
CA TYR A 166 -21.16 -15.25 -0.37
C TYR A 166 -19.69 -15.21 -0.77
N ARG A 167 -19.11 -14.02 -0.78
CA ARG A 167 -17.71 -13.76 -1.02
C ARG A 167 -17.19 -12.75 0.00
N LEU A 168 -15.94 -12.91 0.39
CA LEU A 168 -15.23 -11.94 1.21
C LEU A 168 -13.83 -11.73 0.64
N SER A 169 -13.48 -10.50 0.31
CA SER A 169 -12.14 -10.15 -0.18
C SER A 169 -11.45 -9.21 0.80
N THR A 170 -10.17 -9.49 1.08
CA THR A 170 -9.28 -8.66 1.90
C THR A 170 -8.03 -8.30 1.14
N ARG A 171 -7.64 -7.02 1.17
CA ARG A 171 -6.40 -6.52 0.58
C ARG A 171 -5.64 -5.71 1.60
N THR A 172 -4.41 -6.11 1.88
CA THR A 172 -3.53 -5.40 2.83
C THR A 172 -2.46 -4.64 2.07
N LEU A 173 -2.26 -3.39 2.46
CA LEU A 173 -1.25 -2.47 1.95
C LEU A 173 -0.37 -1.97 3.10
N VAL A 174 0.88 -1.62 2.79
CA VAL A 174 1.75 -0.92 3.73
C VAL A 174 1.60 0.59 3.50
N PRO A 175 1.17 1.38 4.49
CA PRO A 175 1.11 2.82 4.36
C PRO A 175 2.52 3.43 4.29
N GLU A 176 2.69 4.52 3.54
CA GLU A 176 3.97 5.26 3.53
C GLU A 176 4.19 5.95 4.88
N GLN A 177 3.10 6.44 5.48
CA GLN A 177 3.06 7.02 6.82
C GLN A 177 1.71 6.66 7.44
N ALA A 178 1.71 6.19 8.68
CA ALA A 178 0.48 5.89 9.42
C ALA A 178 0.22 6.95 10.49
N GLY A 179 -1.05 7.30 10.65
CA GLY A 179 -1.58 8.05 11.78
C GLY A 179 -1.59 7.22 13.05
N SER A 180 -1.79 7.92 14.17
CA SER A 180 -2.04 7.30 15.47
C SER A 180 -3.29 7.97 16.05
N PRO A 181 -4.26 7.23 16.59
CA PRO A 181 -4.29 5.77 16.84
C PRO A 181 -4.83 4.93 15.66
N ASP A 182 -4.99 3.62 15.89
CA ASP A 182 -5.75 2.71 15.01
C ASP A 182 -7.11 3.32 14.66
N TRP A 183 -7.51 3.15 13.41
CA TRP A 183 -8.72 3.73 12.88
C TRP A 183 -9.43 2.78 11.93
N ALA A 184 -10.75 2.77 11.96
CA ALA A 184 -11.53 1.97 11.02
C ALA A 184 -12.86 2.65 10.65
N ALA A 185 -13.27 2.51 9.39
CA ALA A 185 -14.57 2.94 8.91
C ALA A 185 -15.01 2.13 7.69
N THR A 186 -16.32 2.00 7.48
CA THR A 186 -16.87 1.47 6.24
C THR A 186 -17.19 2.63 5.30
N VAL A 187 -16.57 2.65 4.13
CA VAL A 187 -16.71 3.71 3.13
C VAL A 187 -17.62 3.23 2.00
N ASP A 188 -18.54 4.08 1.56
CA ASP A 188 -19.47 3.79 0.47
C ASP A 188 -18.71 3.40 -0.83
N GLY A 189 -19.07 2.25 -1.41
CA GLY A 189 -18.36 1.70 -2.56
C GLY A 189 -18.59 2.49 -3.86
N ALA A 190 -19.76 3.12 -4.02
CA ALA A 190 -20.04 3.94 -5.20
C ALA A 190 -19.23 5.24 -5.15
N ASP A 191 -19.13 5.87 -3.97
CA ASP A 191 -18.30 7.04 -3.77
C ASP A 191 -16.81 6.71 -4.00
N LEU A 192 -16.32 5.57 -3.49
CA LEU A 192 -14.96 5.09 -3.72
C LEU A 192 -14.67 4.86 -5.20
N SER A 193 -15.58 4.18 -5.91
CA SER A 193 -15.46 3.94 -7.35
C SER A 193 -15.37 5.25 -8.13
N ALA A 194 -16.20 6.22 -7.78
CA ALA A 194 -16.20 7.55 -8.39
C ALA A 194 -14.93 8.37 -8.08
N ALA A 195 -14.19 8.04 -7.02
CA ALA A 195 -12.94 8.70 -6.62
C ALA A 195 -11.68 8.07 -7.24
N LEU A 196 -11.80 6.91 -7.90
CA LEU A 196 -10.66 6.17 -8.46
C LEU A 196 -9.80 6.99 -9.44
N PRO A 197 -10.35 7.81 -10.36
CA PRO A 197 -9.53 8.59 -11.28
C PRO A 197 -8.59 9.56 -10.56
N GLU A 198 -9.08 10.29 -9.55
CA GLU A 198 -8.25 11.22 -8.77
C GLU A 198 -7.25 10.47 -7.89
N ILE A 199 -7.68 9.40 -7.21
CA ILE A 199 -6.80 8.56 -6.39
C ILE A 199 -5.65 8.01 -7.23
N ARG A 200 -5.93 7.49 -8.43
CA ARG A 200 -4.94 6.93 -9.34
C ARG A 200 -3.95 7.97 -9.86
N GLY A 201 -4.42 9.20 -10.10
CA GLY A 201 -3.59 10.30 -10.59
C GLY A 201 -2.60 10.86 -9.55
N ALA A 202 -2.86 10.66 -8.25
CA ALA A 202 -2.04 11.20 -7.17
C ALA A 202 -0.87 10.27 -6.84
N HIS A 203 0.38 10.74 -6.92
CA HIS A 203 1.54 9.91 -6.55
C HIS A 203 1.50 9.49 -5.07
N LEU A 204 1.19 10.45 -4.19
CA LEU A 204 0.93 10.25 -2.77
C LEU A 204 -0.42 10.88 -2.42
N LEU A 205 -1.10 10.28 -1.45
CA LEU A 205 -2.45 10.67 -1.05
C LEU A 205 -2.62 10.52 0.45
N ASP A 206 -3.12 11.57 1.09
CA ASP A 206 -3.52 11.53 2.49
C ASP A 206 -4.96 11.03 2.61
N ILE A 207 -5.17 10.07 3.51
CA ILE A 207 -6.48 9.62 3.96
C ILE A 207 -6.81 10.41 5.22
N GLU A 208 -7.96 11.10 5.22
CA GLU A 208 -8.44 11.88 6.35
C GLU A 208 -9.82 11.40 6.77
N ALA A 209 -9.99 11.15 8.06
CA ALA A 209 -11.27 10.76 8.62
C ALA A 209 -12.01 12.00 9.15
N GLY A 210 -13.21 12.24 8.65
CA GLY A 210 -14.19 13.12 9.26
C GLY A 210 -15.26 12.33 10.03
N GLU A 211 -16.24 13.04 10.61
CA GLU A 211 -17.30 12.41 11.42
C GLU A 211 -18.14 11.38 10.64
N ARG A 212 -18.38 11.63 9.34
CA ARG A 212 -19.23 10.80 8.47
C ARG A 212 -18.69 10.66 7.04
N ASN A 213 -17.42 10.94 6.86
CA ASN A 213 -16.77 10.85 5.57
C ASN A 213 -15.30 10.48 5.72
N VAL A 214 -14.75 9.92 4.66
CA VAL A 214 -13.32 9.76 4.45
C VAL A 214 -12.93 10.62 3.27
N ARG A 215 -11.92 11.46 3.44
CA ARG A 215 -11.39 12.31 2.38
C ARG A 215 -10.04 11.79 1.91
N PHE A 216 -9.89 11.79 0.60
CA PHE A 216 -8.65 11.49 -0.09
C PHE A 216 -8.05 12.79 -0.58
N ARG A 217 -7.05 13.31 0.14
CA ARG A 217 -6.43 14.61 -0.12
C ARG A 217 -5.07 14.45 -0.82
N THR A 218 -4.92 15.16 -1.92
CA THR A 218 -3.66 15.27 -2.67
C THR A 218 -2.73 16.31 -2.05
N PRO A 219 -1.41 16.24 -2.29
CA PRO A 219 -0.46 17.27 -1.86
C PRO A 219 -0.79 18.67 -2.40
N GLU A 220 -1.42 18.75 -3.57
CA GLU A 220 -1.86 19.99 -4.22
C GLU A 220 -3.12 20.59 -3.57
N GLY A 221 -3.70 19.91 -2.58
CA GLY A 221 -4.82 20.40 -1.77
C GLY A 221 -6.22 20.00 -2.27
N ALA A 222 -6.33 19.35 -3.44
CA ALA A 222 -7.61 18.80 -3.89
C ALA A 222 -7.98 17.59 -3.04
N ALA A 223 -9.21 17.57 -2.52
CA ALA A 223 -9.72 16.47 -1.69
C ALA A 223 -11.02 15.90 -2.25
N ARG A 224 -11.11 14.57 -2.34
CA ARG A 224 -12.33 13.85 -2.72
C ARG A 224 -12.93 13.19 -1.48
N GLY A 225 -14.15 13.57 -1.13
CA GLY A 225 -14.87 12.98 0.01
C GLY A 225 -15.73 11.79 -0.40
N CYS A 226 -15.65 10.71 0.38
CA CYS A 226 -16.50 9.54 0.28
C CYS A 226 -17.29 9.40 1.58
N ARG A 227 -18.58 9.10 1.50
CA ARG A 227 -19.45 8.91 2.67
C ARG A 227 -19.05 7.65 3.43
N THR A 228 -19.16 7.69 4.76
CA THR A 228 -19.06 6.47 5.58
C THR A 228 -20.44 5.87 5.80
N LEU A 229 -20.57 4.56 5.65
CA LEU A 229 -21.81 3.84 5.94
C LEU A 229 -21.94 3.58 7.44
N THR A 230 -23.15 3.75 7.96
CA THR A 230 -23.48 3.52 9.37
C THR A 230 -23.95 2.08 9.58
N GLY A 231 -23.42 1.40 10.60
CA GLY A 231 -23.79 0.04 10.97
C GLY A 231 -22.56 -0.85 11.17
N PRO A 232 -22.68 -1.96 11.92
CA PRO A 232 -21.57 -2.88 12.10
C PRO A 232 -21.26 -3.59 10.78
N PHE A 233 -20.01 -3.50 10.33
CA PHE A 233 -19.51 -4.39 9.28
C PHE A 233 -19.33 -5.80 9.86
N PRO A 234 -19.57 -6.88 9.08
CA PRO A 234 -19.39 -8.25 9.56
C PRO A 234 -18.01 -8.50 10.18
N ASP A 235 -17.97 -9.29 11.25
CA ASP A 235 -16.72 -9.68 11.92
C ASP A 235 -15.97 -10.74 11.09
N HIS A 236 -15.28 -10.26 10.07
CA HIS A 236 -14.49 -11.07 9.17
C HIS A 236 -13.25 -11.70 9.83
N HIS A 237 -12.72 -11.12 10.90
CA HIS A 237 -11.60 -11.69 11.65
C HIS A 237 -11.99 -13.03 12.26
N SER A 238 -13.16 -13.07 12.91
CA SER A 238 -13.72 -14.31 13.45
C SER A 238 -14.01 -15.35 12.35
N LEU A 239 -14.51 -14.91 11.19
CA LEU A 239 -14.77 -15.80 10.05
C LEU A 239 -13.47 -16.43 9.52
N LEU A 240 -12.43 -15.61 9.31
CA LEU A 240 -11.12 -16.07 8.83
C LEU A 240 -10.45 -17.02 9.84
N ALA A 241 -10.56 -16.73 11.14
CA ALA A 241 -10.02 -17.58 12.20
C ALA A 241 -10.74 -18.94 12.33
N ALA A 242 -11.99 -19.01 11.90
CA ALA A 242 -12.81 -20.22 11.95
C ALA A 242 -12.74 -21.08 10.67
N LEU A 243 -11.95 -20.68 9.66
CA LEU A 243 -11.83 -21.44 8.42
C LEU A 243 -11.24 -22.84 8.67
N PRO A 244 -11.79 -23.89 8.05
CA PRO A 244 -11.19 -25.22 8.11
C PRO A 244 -9.83 -25.22 7.43
N GLU A 245 -8.92 -26.07 7.92
CA GLU A 245 -7.65 -26.29 7.23
C GLU A 245 -7.89 -26.82 5.81
N ALA A 246 -7.24 -26.19 4.84
CA ALA A 246 -7.30 -26.62 3.46
C ALA A 246 -6.65 -27.99 3.30
N ARG A 247 -7.39 -28.91 2.68
CA ARG A 247 -6.96 -30.29 2.41
C ARG A 247 -6.43 -30.46 0.99
N THR A 248 -6.96 -29.65 0.07
CA THR A 248 -6.57 -29.64 -1.33
C THR A 248 -6.09 -28.26 -1.72
N HIS A 249 -4.90 -28.19 -2.31
CA HIS A 249 -4.29 -26.99 -2.86
C HIS A 249 -4.14 -27.15 -4.35
N VAL A 250 -4.69 -26.24 -5.13
CA VAL A 250 -4.63 -26.23 -6.59
C VAL A 250 -3.93 -24.97 -7.05
N VAL A 251 -2.86 -25.08 -7.84
CA VAL A 251 -2.24 -23.95 -8.54
C VAL A 251 -2.47 -24.10 -10.02
N VAL A 252 -3.05 -23.07 -10.64
CA VAL A 252 -3.45 -23.08 -12.05
C VAL A 252 -3.20 -21.69 -12.66
N SER A 253 -2.93 -21.66 -13.98
CA SER A 253 -2.81 -20.40 -14.70
C SER A 253 -4.09 -19.59 -14.59
N LYS A 254 -3.97 -18.33 -14.14
CA LYS A 254 -5.08 -17.39 -14.07
C LYS A 254 -5.71 -17.20 -15.45
N GLN A 255 -4.89 -17.02 -16.49
CA GLN A 255 -5.37 -16.73 -17.83
C GLN A 255 -6.19 -17.90 -18.40
N GLU A 256 -5.69 -19.13 -18.24
CA GLU A 256 -6.41 -20.32 -18.73
C GLU A 256 -7.70 -20.56 -17.94
N LEU A 257 -7.66 -20.38 -16.61
CA LEU A 257 -8.85 -20.50 -15.76
C LEU A 257 -9.90 -19.46 -16.14
N MET A 258 -9.52 -18.20 -16.32
CA MET A 258 -10.44 -17.15 -16.78
C MET A 258 -11.06 -17.50 -18.13
N GLY A 259 -10.24 -17.90 -19.11
CA GLY A 259 -10.73 -18.33 -20.42
C GLY A 259 -11.67 -19.53 -20.35
N ALA A 260 -11.44 -20.47 -19.44
CA ALA A 260 -12.33 -21.62 -19.21
C ALA A 260 -13.66 -21.19 -18.56
N LEU A 261 -13.64 -20.27 -17.60
CA LEU A 261 -14.85 -19.72 -16.97
C LEU A 261 -15.70 -18.95 -18.00
N GLU A 262 -15.07 -18.12 -18.84
CA GLU A 262 -15.74 -17.30 -19.86
C GLU A 262 -16.40 -18.12 -20.99
N GLN A 263 -15.92 -19.34 -21.24
CA GLN A 263 -16.53 -20.26 -22.19
C GLN A 263 -17.87 -20.83 -21.69
N GLN A 264 -18.10 -20.83 -20.37
CA GLN A 264 -19.30 -21.39 -19.77
C GLN A 264 -20.43 -20.36 -19.76
N ARG A 265 -21.61 -20.76 -20.25
CA ARG A 265 -22.83 -19.92 -20.27
C ARG A 265 -23.85 -20.42 -19.27
N ALA A 266 -23.46 -20.50 -18.00
CA ALA A 266 -24.33 -21.01 -16.95
C ALA A 266 -24.27 -20.16 -15.68
N ARG A 267 -25.38 -20.19 -14.92
CA ARG A 267 -25.45 -19.53 -13.62
C ARG A 267 -24.56 -20.20 -12.59
N TYR A 268 -24.42 -21.52 -12.66
CA TYR A 268 -23.57 -22.30 -11.77
C TYR A 268 -22.49 -23.04 -12.58
N LEU A 269 -21.29 -23.06 -12.00
CA LEU A 269 -20.10 -23.67 -12.55
C LEU A 269 -19.63 -24.77 -11.61
N ARG A 270 -19.25 -25.91 -12.18
CA ARG A 270 -18.59 -27.00 -11.48
C ARG A 270 -17.08 -26.91 -11.70
N LEU A 271 -16.33 -26.97 -10.60
CA LEU A 271 -14.90 -27.20 -10.58
C LEU A 271 -14.65 -28.63 -10.14
N THR A 272 -14.06 -29.44 -11.02
CA THR A 272 -13.66 -30.82 -10.72
C THR A 272 -12.14 -30.87 -10.62
N VAL A 273 -11.65 -31.16 -9.42
CA VAL A 273 -10.22 -31.30 -9.11
C VAL A 273 -9.82 -32.77 -9.24
N ALA A 274 -8.87 -33.05 -10.14
CA ALA A 274 -8.25 -34.35 -10.30
C ALA A 274 -6.79 -34.32 -9.80
N ALA A 275 -6.01 -35.37 -10.08
CA ALA A 275 -4.64 -35.51 -9.57
C ALA A 275 -3.66 -34.46 -10.12
N ASP A 276 -3.85 -34.02 -11.37
CA ASP A 276 -2.95 -33.11 -12.10
C ASP A 276 -3.70 -32.11 -12.99
N SER A 277 -5.01 -31.97 -12.78
CA SER A 277 -5.85 -31.12 -13.59
C SER A 277 -7.01 -30.51 -12.82
N LEU A 278 -7.44 -29.33 -13.25
CA LEU A 278 -8.67 -28.69 -12.85
C LEU A 278 -9.59 -28.63 -14.07
N ALA A 279 -10.79 -29.19 -13.97
CA ALA A 279 -11.80 -29.09 -15.02
C ALA A 279 -12.88 -28.08 -14.63
N VAL A 280 -13.25 -27.23 -15.59
CA VAL A 280 -14.35 -26.27 -15.46
C VAL A 280 -15.48 -26.71 -16.39
N SER A 281 -16.69 -26.80 -15.86
CA SER A 281 -17.88 -27.07 -16.66
C SER A 281 -19.08 -26.30 -16.12
N SER A 282 -20.14 -26.19 -16.91
CA SER A 282 -21.45 -25.86 -16.37
C SER A 282 -22.07 -27.05 -15.64
N THR A 283 -23.10 -26.81 -14.83
CA THR A 283 -23.88 -27.88 -14.19
C THR A 283 -24.89 -28.55 -15.13
N THR A 284 -25.22 -27.92 -16.26
CA THR A 284 -26.32 -28.33 -17.16
C THR A 284 -25.85 -28.78 -18.56
N GLU A 285 -24.67 -28.38 -19.01
CA GLU A 285 -24.16 -28.60 -20.39
C GLU A 285 -22.63 -28.84 -20.48
N GLN A 286 -22.22 -29.47 -21.58
CA GLN A 286 -20.84 -29.51 -22.09
C GLN A 286 -20.58 -28.28 -22.99
N PRO A 287 -19.35 -27.72 -23.05
CA PRO A 287 -18.07 -28.42 -22.89
C PRO A 287 -17.45 -28.37 -21.49
N VAL A 288 -16.76 -29.46 -21.15
CA VAL A 288 -15.82 -29.50 -20.03
C VAL A 288 -14.46 -29.02 -20.53
N THR A 289 -13.93 -27.96 -19.91
CA THR A 289 -12.61 -27.43 -20.23
C THR A 289 -11.63 -27.90 -19.16
N ALA A 290 -10.74 -28.82 -19.52
CA ALA A 290 -9.68 -29.31 -18.63
C ALA A 290 -8.43 -28.43 -18.72
N LEU A 291 -7.90 -28.06 -17.56
CA LEU A 291 -6.74 -27.21 -17.39
C LEU A 291 -5.64 -28.00 -16.67
N SER A 292 -4.40 -27.82 -17.10
CA SER A 292 -3.25 -28.36 -16.37
C SER A 292 -3.12 -27.63 -15.03
N ALA A 293 -2.99 -28.36 -13.92
CA ALA A 293 -2.89 -27.75 -12.60
C ALA A 293 -1.95 -28.55 -11.70
N LEU A 294 -1.23 -27.86 -10.81
CA LEU A 294 -0.50 -28.51 -9.73
C LEU A 294 -1.46 -28.74 -8.56
N VAL A 295 -1.75 -30.00 -8.27
CA VAL A 295 -2.69 -30.38 -7.21
C VAL A 295 -1.94 -31.11 -6.10
N ASN A 296 -2.16 -30.67 -4.86
CA ASN A 296 -1.73 -31.38 -3.67
C ASN A 296 -2.93 -31.57 -2.74
N GLY A 297 -3.38 -32.81 -2.59
CA GLY A 297 -4.54 -33.18 -1.78
C GLY A 297 -5.50 -34.12 -2.52
N PRO A 298 -6.60 -34.53 -1.87
CA PRO A 298 -7.59 -35.41 -2.48
C PRO A 298 -8.35 -34.71 -3.64
N PRO A 299 -8.83 -35.49 -4.63
CA PRO A 299 -9.74 -34.98 -5.65
C PRO A 299 -11.07 -34.56 -5.03
N GLY A 300 -11.81 -33.71 -5.72
CA GLY A 300 -13.10 -33.23 -5.23
C GLY A 300 -13.83 -32.37 -6.24
N ASP A 301 -15.14 -32.25 -6.03
CA ASP A 301 -16.01 -31.39 -6.83
C ASP A 301 -16.54 -30.26 -5.97
N LEU A 302 -16.53 -29.06 -6.55
CA LEU A 302 -17.14 -27.87 -5.97
C LEU A 302 -18.06 -27.23 -6.99
N VAL A 303 -19.11 -26.58 -6.52
CA VAL A 303 -20.02 -25.84 -7.39
C VAL A 303 -20.12 -24.41 -6.90
N PHE A 304 -20.09 -23.45 -7.81
CA PHE A 304 -20.14 -22.03 -7.49
C PHE A 304 -21.13 -21.31 -8.39
N GLY A 305 -21.76 -20.24 -7.89
CA GLY A 305 -22.38 -19.26 -8.76
C GLY A 305 -21.32 -18.56 -9.61
N PHE A 306 -21.59 -18.33 -10.89
CA PHE A 306 -20.68 -17.61 -11.80
C PHE A 306 -20.29 -16.24 -11.23
N THR A 307 -21.27 -15.51 -10.68
CA THR A 307 -21.08 -14.18 -10.08
C THR A 307 -20.24 -14.19 -8.80
N ILE A 308 -19.98 -15.36 -8.23
CA ILE A 308 -19.13 -15.53 -7.05
C ILE A 308 -17.72 -15.93 -7.48
N LEU A 309 -17.61 -16.98 -8.29
CA LEU A 309 -16.32 -17.55 -8.69
C LEU A 309 -15.56 -16.65 -9.66
N TYR A 310 -16.22 -16.15 -10.70
CA TYR A 310 -15.55 -15.38 -11.75
C TYR A 310 -14.86 -14.13 -11.18
N PRO A 311 -15.52 -13.25 -10.39
CA PRO A 311 -14.84 -12.11 -9.80
C PRO A 311 -13.73 -12.50 -8.81
N ALA A 312 -13.89 -13.60 -8.05
CA ALA A 312 -12.89 -14.07 -7.11
C ALA A 312 -11.55 -14.41 -7.79
N VAL A 313 -11.62 -15.04 -8.97
CA VAL A 313 -10.45 -15.36 -9.80
C VAL A 313 -9.97 -14.11 -10.55
N ALA A 314 -10.88 -13.33 -11.12
CA ALA A 314 -10.56 -12.17 -11.94
C ALA A 314 -9.73 -11.11 -11.19
N THR A 315 -10.02 -10.89 -9.90
CA THR A 315 -9.32 -9.89 -9.08
C THR A 315 -8.01 -10.40 -8.47
N ALA A 316 -7.75 -11.72 -8.52
CA ALA A 316 -6.51 -12.32 -7.99
C ALA A 316 -5.26 -11.70 -8.66
N ILE A 317 -4.14 -11.62 -7.92
CA ILE A 317 -2.91 -11.00 -8.41
C ILE A 317 -1.96 -12.05 -8.99
N GLY A 318 -1.25 -11.67 -10.05
CA GLY A 318 -0.22 -12.51 -10.67
C GLY A 318 -0.73 -13.44 -11.77
N PRO A 319 0.18 -14.18 -12.41
CA PRO A 319 -0.13 -15.06 -13.53
C PRO A 319 -0.78 -16.38 -13.09
N ASP A 320 -0.52 -16.82 -11.86
CA ASP A 320 -1.01 -18.07 -11.30
C ASP A 320 -1.86 -17.83 -10.05
N VAL A 321 -2.95 -18.59 -9.94
CA VAL A 321 -3.89 -18.52 -8.81
C VAL A 321 -3.79 -19.82 -8.02
N ARG A 322 -3.76 -19.67 -6.70
CA ARG A 322 -3.88 -20.78 -5.76
C ARG A 322 -5.31 -20.84 -5.19
N LEU A 323 -5.91 -22.02 -5.28
CA LEU A 323 -7.21 -22.36 -4.71
C LEU A 323 -6.98 -23.32 -3.54
N ASP A 324 -7.30 -22.89 -2.33
CA ASP A 324 -7.22 -23.70 -1.12
C ASP A 324 -8.63 -24.16 -0.72
N ILE A 325 -8.82 -25.47 -0.62
CA ILE A 325 -10.13 -26.13 -0.47
C ILE A 325 -10.13 -27.00 0.79
N GLY A 326 -11.04 -26.70 1.73
CA GLY A 326 -11.26 -27.53 2.93
C GLY A 326 -12.18 -28.75 2.66
N GLY A 327 -13.20 -28.54 1.84
CA GLY A 327 -14.27 -29.50 1.55
C GLY A 327 -15.24 -28.98 0.49
N PRO A 328 -16.24 -29.78 0.08
CA PRO A 328 -17.12 -29.46 -1.05
C PRO A 328 -18.09 -28.30 -0.79
N ILE A 329 -18.41 -28.03 0.48
CA ILE A 329 -19.28 -26.93 0.93
C ILE A 329 -18.55 -25.91 1.80
N ASP A 330 -17.26 -26.12 2.06
CA ASP A 330 -16.44 -25.21 2.84
C ASP A 330 -16.01 -24.03 1.96
N PRO A 331 -15.79 -22.83 2.53
CA PRO A 331 -15.28 -21.69 1.77
C PRO A 331 -13.98 -22.03 1.05
N MET A 332 -13.90 -21.74 -0.24
CA MET A 332 -12.66 -21.85 -1.00
C MET A 332 -11.88 -20.54 -0.90
N VAL A 333 -10.60 -20.63 -0.56
CA VAL A 333 -9.71 -19.46 -0.52
C VAL A 333 -8.98 -19.31 -1.85
N VAL A 334 -9.13 -18.17 -2.48
CA VAL A 334 -8.49 -17.76 -3.74
C VAL A 334 -7.44 -16.72 -3.42
N ARG A 335 -6.19 -16.96 -3.83
CA ARG A 335 -5.07 -16.03 -3.64
C ARG A 335 -4.04 -16.16 -4.75
N SER A 336 -3.13 -15.21 -4.85
CA SER A 336 -1.96 -15.36 -5.71
C SER A 336 -1.09 -16.52 -5.22
N ALA A 337 -0.44 -17.23 -6.14
CA ALA A 337 0.61 -18.18 -5.78
C ALA A 337 1.83 -17.49 -5.12
N ASP A 338 2.11 -16.24 -5.53
CA ASP A 338 3.34 -15.52 -5.16
C ASP A 338 3.12 -14.39 -4.13
N HIS A 339 1.88 -13.89 -4.00
CA HIS A 339 1.56 -12.70 -3.19
C HIS A 339 0.33 -12.92 -2.29
N GLY A 340 0.56 -13.00 -0.98
CA GLY A 340 -0.52 -13.24 0.02
C GLY A 340 -1.39 -12.02 0.34
N ASP A 341 -1.00 -10.83 -0.14
CA ASP A 341 -1.61 -9.55 0.25
C ASP A 341 -3.08 -9.37 -0.20
N LEU A 342 -3.56 -10.17 -1.17
CA LEU A 342 -4.98 -10.21 -1.58
C LEU A 342 -5.49 -11.64 -1.38
N THR A 343 -6.53 -11.76 -0.56
CA THR A 343 -7.21 -13.03 -0.32
C THR A 343 -8.70 -12.86 -0.59
N THR A 344 -9.29 -13.82 -1.31
CA THR A 344 -10.73 -13.86 -1.55
C THR A 344 -11.29 -15.20 -1.13
N LEU A 345 -12.23 -15.21 -0.20
CA LEU A 345 -13.04 -16.37 0.16
C LEU A 345 -14.27 -16.42 -0.75
N ALA A 346 -14.50 -17.54 -1.41
CA ALA A 346 -15.69 -17.79 -2.21
C ALA A 346 -16.48 -18.96 -1.59
N MET A 347 -17.76 -18.74 -1.28
CA MET A 347 -18.65 -19.79 -0.79
C MET A 347 -19.12 -20.67 -1.95
N PRO A 348 -18.91 -22.00 -1.88
CA PRO A 348 -19.58 -22.92 -2.78
C PRO A 348 -21.09 -22.85 -2.61
N ALA A 349 -21.81 -23.10 -3.70
CA ALA A 349 -23.25 -23.31 -3.66
C ALA A 349 -23.52 -24.77 -3.22
N ASP A 350 -24.54 -24.94 -2.38
CA ASP A 350 -25.00 -26.27 -1.97
C ASP A 350 -25.58 -27.02 -3.19
N PRO A 351 -25.02 -28.19 -3.57
CA PRO A 351 -25.53 -28.99 -4.68
C PRO A 351 -27.03 -29.31 -4.56
N ALA A 352 -27.56 -29.47 -3.34
CA ALA A 352 -28.97 -29.78 -3.11
C ALA A 352 -29.91 -28.63 -3.55
N ILE A 353 -29.45 -27.38 -3.47
CA ILE A 353 -30.20 -26.20 -3.93
C ILE A 353 -30.24 -26.17 -5.46
N ILE A 354 -29.17 -26.61 -6.11
CA ILE A 354 -29.01 -26.59 -7.57
C ILE A 354 -29.86 -27.69 -8.23
N ASP A 355 -29.92 -28.88 -7.63
CA ASP A 355 -30.75 -29.98 -8.13
C ASP A 355 -32.26 -29.67 -8.01
N ALA A 356 -32.68 -28.88 -7.02
CA ALA A 356 -34.05 -28.41 -6.88
C ALA A 356 -34.43 -27.35 -7.94
N GLU A 357 -33.50 -26.48 -8.34
CA GLU A 357 -33.72 -25.51 -9.43
C GLU A 357 -33.72 -26.19 -10.82
N ASN A 358 -32.98 -27.28 -10.99
CA ASN A 358 -32.88 -28.04 -12.24
C ASN A 358 -33.90 -29.20 -12.34
N GLY A 359 -34.67 -29.48 -11.28
CA GLY A 359 -35.54 -30.65 -11.16
C GLY A 359 -36.96 -30.36 -10.69
N SER A 360 -37.86 -30.08 -11.64
CA SER A 360 -39.17 -30.74 -11.67
C SER A 360 -39.32 -31.39 -13.05
N PRO A 361 -38.89 -32.66 -13.23
CA PRO A 361 -39.36 -33.42 -14.37
C PRO A 361 -40.85 -33.76 -14.12
N SER A 362 -41.71 -33.33 -15.04
CA SER A 362 -43.14 -33.70 -15.06
C SER A 362 -43.35 -35.19 -15.29
#